data_AF-A0AA90TWJ2-F1
#
_entry.id   AF-A0AA90TWJ2-F1
#
_cell.length_a   1.000
_cell.length_b   1.000
_cell.length_c   1.000
_cell.angle_alpha   90.00
_cell.angle_beta   90.00
_cell.angle_gamma   90.00
#
_symmetry.space_group_name_H-M   'P 1'
#
loop_
_entity.id
_entity.type
_entity.pdbx_description
1 polymer ?
#
loop_
_entity_poly.entity_id
_entity_poly.type
_entity_poly.pdbx_seq_one_letter_code
_entity_poly.pdbx_strand_id
1 'polypeptide(L)'
;MYHIALIEADWLYVEVLGTDWDQEISALFPLEHRTDGNLTHFEGESIEEHFYRLNKVREVFLSHFRSMDLTDWRKPRVIEHYDVTPEWVVYHLIEHESHHRGQIFQMLRELRNDKC
;
A
#
# COMPACT_ATOMS: atom_id res chain seq x y z
N MET A 1 -0.16 3.78 9.17
CA MET A 1 -0.50 2.51 8.49
C MET A 1 -1.45 2.70 7.31
N TYR A 2 -2.36 3.69 7.34
CA TYR A 2 -3.21 4.05 6.20
C TYR A 2 -2.46 4.14 4.86
N HIS A 3 -1.37 4.90 4.81
CA HIS A 3 -0.54 5.05 3.61
C HIS A 3 0.00 3.73 3.05
N ILE A 4 0.45 2.81 3.92
CA ILE A 4 0.99 1.51 3.49
C ILE A 4 -0.11 0.71 2.78
N ALA A 5 -1.29 0.60 3.39
CA ALA A 5 -2.42 -0.12 2.81
C ALA A 5 -2.89 0.53 1.49
N LEU A 6 -2.89 1.88 1.43
CA LEU A 6 -3.29 2.62 0.24
C LEU A 6 -2.36 2.32 -0.93
N ILE A 7 -1.05 2.42 -0.71
CA ILE A 7 -0.05 2.16 -1.76
C ILE A 7 -0.11 0.69 -2.19
N GLU A 8 -0.30 -0.26 -1.27
CA GLU A 8 -0.45 -1.67 -1.65
C GLU A 8 -1.67 -1.93 -2.55
N ALA A 9 -2.80 -1.28 -2.27
CA ALA A 9 -3.99 -1.36 -3.11
C ALA A 9 -3.76 -0.69 -4.48
N ASP A 10 -3.16 0.50 -4.50
CA ASP A 10 -2.87 1.26 -5.71
C ASP A 10 -2.03 0.43 -6.69
N TRP A 11 -0.89 -0.09 -6.21
CA TRP A 11 0.01 -0.95 -7.00
C TRP A 11 -0.64 -2.23 -7.52
N LEU A 12 -1.60 -2.79 -6.78
CA LEU A 12 -2.36 -3.94 -7.26
C LEU A 12 -3.30 -3.55 -8.40
N TYR A 13 -4.20 -2.61 -8.16
CA TYR A 13 -5.28 -2.32 -9.11
C TYR A 13 -4.79 -1.55 -10.33
N VAL A 14 -3.95 -0.53 -10.14
CA VAL A 14 -3.52 0.37 -11.21
C VAL A 14 -2.41 -0.28 -12.04
N GLU A 15 -1.35 -0.76 -11.40
CA GLU A 15 -0.17 -1.26 -12.11
C GLU A 15 -0.28 -2.74 -12.50
N VAL A 16 -0.72 -3.61 -11.59
CA VAL A 16 -0.72 -5.07 -11.84
C VAL A 16 -1.95 -5.52 -12.61
N LEU A 17 -3.15 -5.09 -12.18
CA LEU A 17 -4.42 -5.48 -12.79
C LEU A 17 -4.81 -4.56 -13.95
N GLY A 18 -4.45 -3.27 -13.89
CA GLY A 18 -4.87 -2.28 -14.88
C GLY A 18 -6.37 -2.04 -14.87
N THR A 19 -7.00 -2.10 -13.69
CA THR A 19 -8.44 -1.93 -13.51
C THR A 19 -8.77 -0.88 -12.46
N ASP A 20 -10.02 -0.44 -12.45
CA ASP A 20 -10.55 0.32 -11.31
C ASP A 20 -10.51 -0.50 -10.02
N TRP A 21 -10.53 0.20 -8.89
CA TRP A 21 -10.53 -0.41 -7.57
C TRP A 21 -11.88 -1.06 -7.28
N ASP A 22 -11.87 -2.24 -6.66
CA ASP A 22 -13.10 -2.87 -6.19
C ASP A 22 -13.81 -1.97 -5.17
N GLN A 23 -15.15 -1.98 -5.20
CA GLN A 23 -15.98 -1.12 -4.35
C GLN A 23 -15.67 -1.32 -2.86
N GLU A 24 -15.43 -2.56 -2.43
CA GLU A 24 -15.08 -2.86 -1.03
C GLU A 24 -13.73 -2.27 -0.63
N ILE A 25 -12.74 -2.29 -1.53
CA ILE A 25 -11.42 -1.71 -1.26
C ILE A 25 -11.49 -0.19 -1.30
N SER A 26 -12.14 0.40 -2.30
CA SER A 26 -12.34 1.84 -2.41
C SER A 26 -13.02 2.43 -1.17
N ALA A 27 -14.01 1.73 -0.61
CA ALA A 27 -14.71 2.17 0.61
C ALA A 27 -13.79 2.26 1.86
N LEU A 28 -12.64 1.59 1.87
CA LEU A 28 -11.67 1.69 2.97
C LEU A 28 -10.84 2.98 2.94
N PHE A 29 -10.87 3.71 1.82
CA PHE A 29 -10.04 4.89 1.57
C PHE A 29 -10.88 6.14 1.23
N PRO A 30 -11.62 6.68 2.22
CA PRO A 30 -12.51 7.82 1.98
C PRO A 30 -11.80 9.18 1.82
N LEU A 31 -10.50 9.25 2.12
CA LEU A 31 -9.72 10.48 2.06
C LEU A 31 -8.68 10.36 0.95
N GLU A 32 -8.39 11.47 0.27
CA GLU A 32 -7.29 11.53 -0.66
C GLU A 32 -5.96 11.26 0.07
N HIS A 33 -5.03 10.58 -0.60
CA HIS A 33 -3.73 10.21 -0.01
C HIS A 33 -2.80 11.42 0.23
N ARG A 34 -3.06 12.53 -0.49
CA ARG A 34 -2.35 13.81 -0.35
C ARG A 34 -3.33 14.97 -0.36
N THR A 35 -3.05 15.95 0.49
CA THR A 35 -3.69 17.28 0.44
C THR A 35 -2.58 18.31 0.33
N ASP A 36 -2.66 19.21 -0.66
CA ASP A 36 -1.65 20.25 -0.93
C ASP A 36 -0.21 19.70 -1.05
N GLY A 37 -0.06 18.50 -1.63
CA GLY A 37 1.22 17.84 -1.83
C GLY A 37 1.79 17.11 -0.61
N ASN A 38 1.21 17.30 0.59
CA ASN A 38 1.60 16.59 1.80
C ASN A 38 0.79 15.31 1.98
N LEU A 39 1.36 14.31 2.67
CA LEU A 39 0.59 13.13 3.08
C LEU A 39 -0.58 13.58 3.96
N THR A 40 -1.78 13.12 3.62
CA THR A 40 -2.98 13.47 4.37
C THR A 40 -2.84 12.98 5.81
N HIS A 41 -2.97 13.91 6.75
CA HIS A 41 -2.99 13.55 8.15
C HIS A 41 -4.30 12.85 8.48
N PHE A 42 -4.21 11.69 9.12
CA PHE A 42 -5.36 10.86 9.44
C PHE A 42 -5.56 10.84 10.96
N GLU A 43 -6.66 11.43 11.43
CA GLU A 43 -7.08 11.45 12.83
C GLU A 43 -8.47 10.81 12.98
N GLY A 44 -8.82 10.40 14.20
CA GLY A 44 -10.16 9.93 14.54
C GLY A 44 -10.40 8.43 14.33
N GLU A 45 -9.46 7.69 13.74
CA GLU A 45 -9.46 6.22 13.72
C GLU A 45 -8.54 5.62 14.79
N SER A 46 -8.96 4.47 15.28
CA SER A 46 -8.19 3.56 16.12
C SER A 46 -7.08 2.86 15.32
N ILE A 47 -6.09 2.33 16.03
CA ILE A 47 -5.04 1.53 15.40
C ILE A 47 -5.61 0.21 14.84
N GLU A 48 -6.66 -0.32 15.47
CA GLU A 48 -7.39 -1.51 15.04
C GLU A 48 -8.06 -1.31 13.67
N GLU A 49 -8.65 -0.14 13.40
CA GLU A 49 -9.22 0.21 12.09
C GLU A 49 -8.14 0.31 11.01
N HIS A 50 -6.97 0.84 11.35
CA HIS A 50 -5.83 0.81 10.44
C HIS A 50 -5.33 -0.60 10.15
N PHE A 51 -5.27 -1.49 11.14
CA PHE A 51 -4.90 -2.88 10.93
C PHE A 51 -5.95 -3.64 10.13
N TYR A 52 -7.23 -3.41 10.39
CA TYR A 52 -8.33 -3.99 9.63
C TYR A 52 -8.19 -3.66 8.14
N ARG A 53 -7.98 -2.38 7.82
CA ARG A 53 -7.76 -1.90 6.45
C ARG A 53 -6.57 -2.59 5.80
N LEU A 54 -5.40 -2.58 6.46
CA LEU A 54 -4.20 -3.22 5.92
C LEU A 54 -4.42 -4.71 5.66
N ASN A 55 -5.03 -5.42 6.61
CA ASN A 55 -5.31 -6.84 6.48
C ASN A 55 -6.26 -7.14 5.32
N LYS A 56 -7.27 -6.29 5.10
CA LYS A 56 -8.22 -6.45 4.00
C LYS A 56 -7.57 -6.24 2.63
N VAL A 57 -6.75 -5.20 2.48
CA VAL A 57 -5.96 -5.02 1.25
C VAL A 57 -5.02 -6.20 1.03
N ARG A 58 -4.30 -6.63 2.08
CA ARG A 58 -3.37 -7.76 2.01
C ARG A 58 -4.04 -9.08 1.63
N GLU A 59 -5.24 -9.32 2.12
CA GLU A 59 -6.05 -10.50 1.79
C GLU A 59 -6.34 -10.55 0.28
N VAL A 60 -6.84 -9.44 -0.28
CA VAL A 60 -7.13 -9.31 -1.72
C VAL A 60 -5.85 -9.40 -2.54
N PHE A 61 -4.80 -8.67 -2.17
CA PHE A 61 -3.48 -8.72 -2.82
C PHE A 61 -2.97 -10.16 -2.94
N LEU A 62 -2.89 -10.87 -1.81
CA LEU A 62 -2.39 -12.24 -1.81
C LEU A 62 -3.28 -13.19 -2.61
N SER A 63 -4.60 -12.97 -2.64
CA SER A 63 -5.53 -13.80 -3.43
C SER A 63 -5.21 -13.74 -4.93
N HIS A 64 -4.97 -12.55 -5.48
CA HIS A 64 -4.61 -12.36 -6.88
C HIS A 64 -3.27 -13.01 -7.20
N PHE A 65 -2.24 -12.71 -6.40
CA PHE A 65 -0.89 -13.23 -6.64
C PHE A 65 -0.78 -14.75 -6.47
N ARG A 66 -1.57 -15.37 -5.58
CA ARG A 66 -1.63 -16.84 -5.45
C ARG A 66 -2.27 -17.53 -6.65
N SER A 67 -3.15 -16.84 -7.36
CA SER A 67 -3.81 -17.37 -8.56
C SER A 67 -3.01 -17.14 -9.85
N MET A 68 -1.97 -16.31 -9.79
CA MET A 68 -1.15 -15.92 -10.94
C MET A 68 -0.18 -17.04 -11.33
N ASP A 69 -0.12 -17.35 -12.63
CA ASP A 69 0.87 -18.29 -13.15
C ASP A 69 2.23 -17.61 -13.40
N LEU A 70 3.27 -18.42 -13.65
CA LEU A 70 4.63 -17.93 -13.86
C LEU A 70 4.77 -17.04 -15.10
N THR A 71 3.95 -17.27 -16.13
CA THR A 71 3.98 -16.47 -17.36
C THR A 71 3.48 -15.08 -17.06
N ASP A 72 2.34 -14.97 -16.38
CA ASP A 72 1.75 -13.69 -16.02
C ASP A 72 2.59 -12.94 -14.97
N TRP A 73 3.14 -13.66 -13.98
CA TRP A 73 4.06 -13.14 -12.96
C TRP A 73 5.26 -12.38 -13.53
N ARG A 74 5.76 -12.82 -14.70
CA ARG A 74 6.91 -12.22 -15.40
C ARG A 74 6.53 -11.32 -16.56
N LYS A 75 5.23 -11.23 -16.89
CA LYS A 75 4.77 -10.44 -18.03
C LYS A 75 4.79 -8.95 -17.66
N PRO A 76 5.54 -8.10 -18.40
CA PRO A 76 5.53 -6.67 -18.17
C PRO A 76 4.14 -6.06 -18.38
N ARG A 77 3.79 -5.13 -17.48
CA ARG A 77 2.69 -4.19 -17.59
C ARG A 77 3.28 -2.90 -18.15
N VAL A 78 2.83 -2.53 -19.35
CA VAL A 78 3.33 -1.34 -20.05
C VAL A 78 2.49 -0.16 -19.64
N ILE A 79 3.11 0.79 -18.92
CA ILE A 79 2.50 2.02 -18.43
C ILE A 79 3.18 3.18 -19.18
N GLU A 80 2.49 4.31 -19.34
CA GLU A 80 2.91 5.41 -20.24
C GLU A 80 4.39 5.83 -20.10
N HIS A 81 4.94 5.77 -18.89
CA HIS A 81 6.30 6.25 -18.60
C HIS A 81 7.27 5.17 -18.09
N TYR A 82 6.79 3.96 -17.80
CA TYR A 82 7.61 2.88 -17.25
C TYR A 82 6.93 1.52 -17.40
N ASP A 83 7.73 0.45 -17.35
CA ASP A 83 7.23 -0.91 -17.33
C ASP A 83 7.47 -1.52 -15.94
N VAL A 84 6.51 -2.31 -15.47
CA VAL A 84 6.66 -3.11 -14.24
C VAL A 84 6.20 -4.53 -14.46
N THR A 85 6.86 -5.48 -13.80
CA THR A 85 6.37 -6.85 -13.71
C THR A 85 5.70 -7.06 -12.36
N PRO A 86 4.69 -7.96 -12.25
CA PRO A 86 4.11 -8.32 -10.96
C PRO A 86 5.18 -8.74 -9.93
N GLU A 87 6.25 -9.41 -10.38
CA GLU A 87 7.38 -9.76 -9.51
C GLU A 87 8.15 -8.57 -8.95
N TRP A 88 8.36 -7.54 -9.77
CA TRP A 88 9.00 -6.31 -9.33
C TRP A 88 8.09 -5.53 -8.37
N VAL A 89 6.77 -5.51 -8.62
CA VAL A 89 5.79 -4.85 -7.74
C VAL A 89 5.82 -5.46 -6.34
N VAL A 90 5.84 -6.78 -6.21
CA VAL A 90 5.97 -7.44 -4.89
C VAL A 90 7.26 -7.06 -4.20
N TYR A 91 8.39 -7.07 -4.91
CA TYR A 91 9.66 -6.62 -4.35
C TYR A 91 9.61 -5.15 -3.89
N HIS A 92 9.07 -4.26 -4.73
CA HIS A 92 8.92 -2.85 -4.44
C HIS A 92 8.11 -2.61 -3.16
N LEU A 93 6.98 -3.30 -3.00
CA LEU A 93 6.11 -3.15 -1.84
C LEU A 93 6.75 -3.66 -0.54
N ILE A 94 7.56 -4.73 -0.60
CA ILE A 94 8.33 -5.21 0.56
C ILE A 94 9.35 -4.15 1.02
N GLU A 95 10.06 -3.52 0.08
CA GLU A 95 11.01 -2.45 0.38
C GLU A 95 10.29 -1.20 0.92
N HIS A 96 9.16 -0.82 0.31
CA HIS A 96 8.33 0.31 0.74
C HIS A 96 7.83 0.12 2.18
N GLU A 97 7.24 -1.03 2.50
CA GLU A 97 6.74 -1.32 3.85
C GLU A 97 7.90 -1.35 4.86
N SER A 98 9.04 -1.94 4.50
CA SER A 98 10.24 -1.98 5.34
C SER A 98 10.81 -0.58 5.63
N HIS A 99 10.78 0.30 4.64
CA HIS A 99 11.18 1.70 4.78
C HIS A 99 10.26 2.44 5.77
N HIS A 100 8.94 2.32 5.60
CA HIS A 100 7.96 2.94 6.51
C HIS A 100 8.05 2.38 7.93
N ARG A 101 8.33 1.08 8.09
CA ARG A 101 8.62 0.49 9.41
C ARG A 101 9.79 1.20 10.07
N GLY A 102 10.87 1.46 9.34
CA GLY A 102 12.02 2.24 9.82
C GLY A 102 11.64 3.65 10.29
N GLN A 103 10.86 4.36 9.49
CA GLN A 103 10.37 5.71 9.83
C GLN A 103 9.51 5.70 11.10
N ILE A 104 8.60 4.74 11.24
CA ILE A 104 7.77 4.58 12.44
C ILE A 104 8.64 4.40 13.69
N PHE A 105 9.65 3.53 13.63
CA PHE A 105 10.55 3.31 14.77
C PHE A 105 11.38 4.55 15.11
N GLN A 106 11.79 5.32 14.11
CA GLN A 106 12.46 6.59 14.33
C GLN A 106 11.55 7.59 15.06
N MET A 107 10.32 7.80 14.58
CA MET A 107 9.36 8.71 15.21
C MET A 107 9.03 8.30 16.65
N LEU A 108 8.83 7.00 16.90
CA LEU A 108 8.59 6.48 18.26
C LEU A 108 9.78 6.75 19.19
N ARG A 109 11.01 6.69 18.67
CA ARG A 109 12.22 7.01 19.45
C ARG A 109 12.28 8.50 19.78
N GLU A 110 11.99 9.37 18.82
CA GLU A 110 11.96 10.83 19.00
C GLU A 110 10.91 11.23 20.05
N LEU A 111 9.67 10.74 19.91
CA LEU A 111 8.58 10.98 20.87
C LEU A 111 8.88 10.50 22.28
N ARG A 112 9.69 9.46 22.45
CA ARG A 112 10.11 8.98 23.76
C ARG A 112 11.21 9.87 24.37
N ASN A 113 12.11 10.38 23.54
CA ASN A 113 13.19 11.25 23.99
C ASN A 113 12.68 12.65 24.36
N ASP A 114 11.66 13.17 23.65
CA ASP A 114 11.05 14.47 23.95
C ASP A 114 10.23 14.50 25.24
N LYS A 115 9.95 13.33 25.84
CA LYS A 115 9.25 13.19 27.13
C LYS A 115 10.20 13.14 28.34
N CYS A 116 11.50 13.38 28.14
CA CYS A 116 12.52 13.44 29.19
C CYS A 116 12.99 14.88 29.46
#